data_AF-A0A956H8G7-F1
#
_entry.id   AF-A0A956H8G7-F1
#
_cell.length_a   1.000
_cell.length_b   1.000
_cell.length_c   1.000
_cell.angle_alpha   90.00
_cell.angle_beta   90.00
_cell.angle_gamma   90.00
#
_symmetry.space_group_name_H-M   'P 1'
#
loop_
_entity.id
_entity.type
_entity.pdbx_description
1 polymer ?
#
loop_
_entity_poly.entity_id
_entity_poly.type
_entity_poly.pdbx_seq_one_letter_code
_entity_poly.pdbx_strand_id
1 'polypeptide(L)'
;SAEAETVHPFKVPDAVHELRFELTAKVRSIAGQREVDLRAQGMTRINEIDRGGEIAGLHLASTRAGYVLSALGKSGEARAGLQVNLSLTHADFRAQMRVVLQTDARGRVELGALGEITTIDASLGDGGSARWVLPRPGLRLPQRIHGAAELELRLPASEAVLANQGVASLLERRGRGYLRSCLDAVVVEDGSLCLRGLEPGDYELVLEAGAQPIHIAVGPAIVSAGWSLSPRRQLQLRRPDALRIQSLELDGERLRIHLGGAGPRTRIHLFAARFLGHDPRAALELPLTGLSAGGFLASRCLYLSGRDIGDEYRYILERRRARVFAGNMAERPSVLLNPWALRSTSTGVEHAKGGADYDSLSEGGYAAGAAAPEPAPQGGGAGGQSSNLDFLPQPAMVALNLRPDDDGVLELDVDLGAYGHLEVVAVDGDAAVSRRLLLPEPALDPRDLRLSEGLDPAGHVVRRKRHHCLVAGARLDIDDPATIKLEVVDTVAKAHGLLLARSNDATLREFEFLTRWPSLAVDEQRRLYSKYACHELHLFLARKDPAFFAAVIRPYLANKL
;
A
#
# COMPACT_ATOMS: atom_id res chain seq x y z
N SER A 1 -12.84 8.64 -16.82
CA SER A 1 -12.24 9.48 -15.76
C SER A 1 -11.69 8.64 -14.60
N ALA A 2 -11.07 7.48 -14.86
CA ALA A 2 -10.79 6.45 -13.84
C ALA A 2 -9.32 6.38 -13.38
N GLU A 3 -8.59 7.50 -13.36
CA GLU A 3 -7.13 7.51 -13.11
C GLU A 3 -6.70 8.56 -12.06
N ALA A 4 -7.57 8.93 -11.11
CA ALA A 4 -7.22 9.81 -10.00
C ALA A 4 -7.61 9.15 -8.67
N GLU A 5 -6.90 9.51 -7.60
CA GLU A 5 -7.21 9.07 -6.25
C GLU A 5 -8.60 9.56 -5.84
N THR A 6 -9.39 8.68 -5.24
CA THR A 6 -10.75 9.02 -4.81
C THR A 6 -10.71 9.89 -3.56
N VAL A 7 -11.31 11.08 -3.64
CA VAL A 7 -11.46 11.98 -2.49
C VAL A 7 -12.90 11.91 -1.99
N HIS A 8 -13.07 11.60 -0.69
CA HIS A 8 -14.38 11.58 -0.04
C HIS A 8 -14.40 12.57 1.14
N PRO A 9 -15.00 13.75 0.98
CA PRO A 9 -15.18 14.68 2.08
C PRO A 9 -16.29 14.18 3.01
N PHE A 10 -16.03 14.19 4.31
CA PHE A 10 -17.02 13.85 5.34
C PHE A 10 -16.92 14.85 6.49
N LYS A 11 -18.01 15.00 7.24
CA LYS A 11 -18.05 15.88 8.41
C LYS A 11 -17.45 15.15 9.60
N VAL A 12 -16.51 15.80 10.31
CA VAL A 12 -15.92 15.30 11.56
C VAL A 12 -16.67 15.96 12.74
N PRO A 13 -17.35 15.19 13.61
CA PRO A 13 -17.91 15.73 14.86
C PRO A 13 -16.83 16.19 15.86
N ASP A 14 -17.12 17.18 16.70
CA ASP A 14 -16.13 17.78 17.63
C ASP A 14 -15.61 16.83 18.73
N ALA A 15 -16.24 15.68 18.96
CA ALA A 15 -15.83 14.70 19.97
C ALA A 15 -15.41 13.35 19.36
N VAL A 16 -14.87 13.40 18.14
CA VAL A 16 -14.29 12.21 17.52
C VAL A 16 -12.98 11.89 18.22
N HIS A 17 -12.82 10.63 18.61
CA HIS A 17 -11.56 10.10 19.13
C HIS A 17 -10.98 8.98 18.27
N GLU A 18 -11.79 8.45 17.36
CA GLU A 18 -11.40 7.33 16.50
C GLU A 18 -12.14 7.45 15.17
N LEU A 19 -11.38 7.33 14.08
CA LEU A 19 -11.89 7.23 12.72
C LEU A 19 -11.54 5.85 12.18
N ARG A 20 -12.54 5.13 11.68
CA ARG A 20 -12.37 3.84 10.99
C ARG A 20 -12.86 3.98 9.57
N PHE A 21 -12.02 3.58 8.63
CA PHE A 21 -12.32 3.58 7.21
C PHE A 21 -12.30 2.15 6.70
N GLU A 22 -13.28 1.80 5.87
CA GLU A 22 -13.37 0.49 5.22
C GLU A 22 -13.65 0.68 3.74
N LEU A 23 -12.81 0.09 2.90
CA LEU A 23 -13.00 0.01 1.45
C LEU A 23 -13.28 -1.44 1.08
N THR A 24 -14.43 -1.68 0.44
CA THR A 24 -14.81 -2.99 -0.08
C THR A 24 -14.89 -2.94 -1.60
N ALA A 25 -14.41 -4.00 -2.26
CA ALA A 25 -14.42 -4.11 -3.71
C ALA A 25 -14.75 -5.54 -4.14
N LYS A 26 -15.47 -5.68 -5.25
CA LYS A 26 -15.73 -6.96 -5.90
C LYS A 26 -14.89 -7.06 -7.15
N VAL A 27 -13.98 -8.04 -7.21
CA VAL A 27 -13.07 -8.23 -8.34
C VAL A 27 -13.27 -9.61 -8.92
N ARG A 28 -13.48 -9.69 -10.23
CA ARG A 28 -13.55 -10.98 -10.94
C ARG A 28 -12.15 -11.57 -11.09
N SER A 29 -11.91 -12.71 -10.47
CA SER A 29 -10.65 -13.44 -10.60
C SER A 29 -10.49 -13.97 -12.03
N ILE A 30 -9.36 -13.68 -12.67
CA ILE A 30 -9.05 -14.19 -14.02
C ILE A 30 -8.85 -15.71 -13.99
N ALA A 31 -8.13 -16.22 -12.99
CA ALA A 31 -7.84 -17.64 -12.84
C ALA A 31 -9.07 -18.46 -12.43
N GLY A 32 -9.91 -17.92 -11.53
CA GLY A 32 -11.06 -18.65 -10.98
C GLY A 32 -12.40 -18.35 -11.65
N GLN A 33 -12.47 -17.35 -12.54
CA GLN A 33 -13.69 -16.83 -13.19
C GLN A 33 -14.85 -16.53 -12.21
N ARG A 34 -14.53 -16.32 -10.93
CA ARG A 34 -15.48 -16.01 -9.84
C ARG A 34 -15.27 -14.60 -9.32
N GLU A 35 -16.33 -13.98 -8.82
CA GLU A 35 -16.21 -12.74 -8.05
C GLU A 35 -15.54 -13.04 -6.71
N VAL A 36 -14.59 -12.20 -6.34
CA VAL A 36 -13.90 -12.22 -5.07
C VAL A 36 -14.14 -10.89 -4.38
N ASP A 37 -14.65 -10.95 -3.15
CA ASP A 37 -14.80 -9.79 -2.29
C ASP A 37 -13.45 -9.47 -1.65
N LEU A 38 -12.98 -8.25 -1.87
CA LEU A 38 -11.79 -7.68 -1.28
C LEU A 38 -12.20 -6.62 -0.27
N ARG A 39 -11.45 -6.54 0.83
CA ARG A 39 -11.66 -5.57 1.90
C ARG A 39 -10.33 -5.01 2.37
N ALA A 40 -10.25 -3.69 2.46
CA ALA A 40 -9.18 -2.96 3.11
C ALA A 40 -9.77 -2.11 4.25
N GLN A 41 -9.05 -1.97 5.36
CA GLN A 41 -9.52 -1.23 6.52
C GLN A 41 -8.36 -0.45 7.12
N GLY A 42 -8.66 0.77 7.58
CA GLY A 42 -7.72 1.65 8.25
C GLY A 42 -8.38 2.25 9.49
N MET A 43 -7.57 2.58 10.48
CA MET A 43 -8.03 3.24 11.70
C MET A 43 -7.01 4.29 12.12
N THR A 44 -7.50 5.43 12.57
CA THR A 44 -6.68 6.44 13.24
C THR A 44 -7.38 6.93 14.50
N ARG A 45 -6.59 7.24 15.53
CA ARG A 45 -7.06 7.89 16.75
C ARG A 45 -6.66 9.34 16.72
N ILE A 46 -7.55 10.20 17.19
CA ILE A 46 -7.38 11.65 17.27
C ILE A 46 -7.91 12.14 18.62
N ASN A 47 -7.52 13.33 19.05
CA ASN A 47 -8.05 14.00 20.26
C ASN A 47 -8.04 13.10 21.50
N GLU A 48 -6.98 12.30 21.71
CA GLU A 48 -6.87 11.40 22.86
C GLU A 48 -6.68 12.15 24.18
N ILE A 49 -6.09 13.35 24.14
CA ILE A 49 -5.98 14.26 25.30
C ILE A 49 -7.35 14.61 25.93
N ASP A 50 -8.44 14.47 25.17
CA ASP A 50 -9.79 14.74 25.65
C ASP A 50 -10.43 13.55 26.38
N ARG A 51 -9.76 12.38 26.38
CA ARG A 51 -10.21 11.19 27.11
C ARG A 51 -9.64 11.11 28.53
N GLY A 52 -8.45 11.66 28.73
CA GLY A 52 -7.77 11.62 30.02
C GLY A 52 -7.85 12.94 30.79
N GLY A 53 -7.12 13.00 31.90
CA GLY A 53 -7.05 14.16 32.79
C GLY A 53 -5.94 15.14 32.42
N GLU A 54 -5.24 14.91 31.31
CA GLU A 54 -4.13 15.74 30.87
C GLU A 54 -4.62 17.14 30.50
N ILE A 55 -3.87 18.14 30.96
CA ILE A 55 -4.17 19.57 30.72
C ILE A 55 -3.22 20.20 29.71
N ALA A 56 -2.20 19.45 29.27
CA ALA A 56 -1.18 19.87 28.32
C ALA A 56 -0.84 18.74 27.33
N GLY A 57 -0.70 19.09 26.06
CA GLY A 57 -0.23 18.24 24.98
C GLY A 57 1.15 18.68 24.50
N LEU A 58 1.93 17.71 24.03
CA LEU A 58 3.22 17.96 23.40
C LEU A 58 3.06 18.01 21.88
N HIS A 59 3.66 19.03 21.26
CA HIS A 59 3.60 19.26 19.82
C HIS A 59 4.99 19.51 19.27
N LEU A 60 5.38 18.80 18.22
CA LEU A 60 6.67 18.98 17.55
C LEU A 60 6.48 19.77 16.27
N ALA A 61 7.16 20.91 16.13
CA ALA A 61 7.26 21.65 14.87
C ALA A 61 8.61 21.38 14.21
N SER A 62 8.61 21.39 12.87
CA SER A 62 9.83 21.36 12.06
C SER A 62 9.82 22.61 11.19
N THR A 63 10.85 23.45 11.35
CA THR A 63 10.95 24.76 10.72
C THR A 63 12.36 24.96 10.17
N ARG A 64 12.59 26.04 9.41
CA ARG A 64 13.93 26.39 8.92
C ARG A 64 14.97 26.59 10.03
N ALA A 65 14.55 26.97 11.24
CA ALA A 65 15.44 27.14 12.39
C ALA A 65 15.77 25.81 13.11
N GLY A 66 15.05 24.73 12.79
CA GLY A 66 15.18 23.42 13.41
C GLY A 66 13.86 22.90 14.00
N TYR A 67 13.99 21.88 14.84
CA TYR A 67 12.91 21.27 15.56
C TYR A 67 12.62 22.01 16.86
N VAL A 68 11.34 22.21 17.13
CA VAL A 68 10.86 22.87 18.35
C VAL A 68 9.78 22.02 18.96
N LEU A 69 9.94 21.69 20.24
CA LEU A 69 8.92 21.01 21.02
C LEU A 69 8.15 22.02 21.86
N SER A 70 6.84 22.04 21.73
CA SER A 70 5.94 22.92 22.49
C SER A 70 5.04 22.11 23.41
N ALA A 71 4.93 22.52 24.67
CA ALA A 71 3.90 22.06 25.58
C ALA A 71 2.78 23.12 25.64
N LEU A 72 1.62 22.77 25.09
CA LEU A 72 0.46 23.66 24.98
C LEU A 72 -0.73 23.06 25.72
N GLY A 73 -1.56 23.90 26.31
CA GLY A 73 -2.83 23.45 26.86
C GLY A 73 -3.89 23.23 25.80
N LYS A 74 -5.10 22.85 26.24
CA LYS A 74 -6.21 22.50 25.32
C LYS A 74 -6.68 23.67 24.45
N SER A 75 -6.44 24.91 24.87
CA SER A 75 -6.75 26.12 24.08
C SER A 75 -5.51 26.71 23.42
N GLY A 76 -4.42 25.94 23.29
CA GLY A 76 -3.16 26.40 22.71
C GLY A 76 -2.34 27.32 23.61
N GLU A 77 -2.73 27.47 24.88
CA GLU A 77 -2.02 28.31 25.84
C GLU A 77 -0.67 27.71 26.25
N ALA A 78 0.35 28.55 26.32
CA ALA A 78 1.72 28.14 26.62
C ALA A 78 1.86 27.58 28.05
N ARG A 79 2.50 26.41 28.20
CA ARG A 79 2.77 25.81 29.51
C ARG A 79 4.25 25.91 29.87
N ALA A 80 4.59 26.99 30.57
CA ALA A 80 5.95 27.29 30.99
C ALA A 80 6.40 26.47 32.20
N GLY A 81 7.71 26.23 32.31
CA GLY A 81 8.32 25.60 33.46
C GLY A 81 8.03 24.10 33.62
N LEU A 82 7.46 23.45 32.60
CA LEU A 82 7.20 22.00 32.62
C LEU A 82 8.47 21.23 32.32
N GLN A 83 8.77 20.23 33.15
CA GLN A 83 9.84 19.27 32.89
C GLN A 83 9.42 18.30 31.78
N VAL A 84 10.28 18.17 30.77
CA VAL A 84 10.10 17.26 29.64
C VAL A 84 11.23 16.25 29.62
N ASN A 85 10.89 14.96 29.68
CA ASN A 85 11.84 13.88 29.52
C ASN A 85 11.88 13.48 28.05
N LEU A 86 13.06 13.53 27.42
CA LEU A 86 13.27 13.17 26.03
C LEU A 86 14.10 11.90 25.92
N SER A 87 13.72 11.03 25.00
CA SER A 87 14.51 9.90 24.52
C SER A 87 14.69 10.05 23.00
N LEU A 88 15.92 10.22 22.55
CA LEU A 88 16.27 10.39 21.14
C LEU A 88 16.91 9.11 20.62
N THR A 89 16.43 8.63 19.48
CA THR A 89 17.00 7.46 18.79
C THR A 89 17.80 7.93 17.58
N HIS A 90 19.09 7.59 17.52
CA HIS A 90 19.97 7.90 16.39
C HIS A 90 19.87 6.83 15.29
N ALA A 91 20.28 7.15 14.06
CA ALA A 91 20.38 6.18 12.96
C ALA A 91 21.32 5.02 13.29
N ASP A 92 22.55 5.37 13.70
CA ASP A 92 23.67 4.43 13.77
C ASP A 92 23.87 3.79 15.15
N PHE A 93 23.16 4.27 16.18
CA PHE A 93 23.31 3.81 17.55
C PHE A 93 22.07 3.08 18.05
N ARG A 94 22.29 1.94 18.71
CA ARG A 94 21.23 1.19 19.40
C ARG A 94 20.85 1.80 20.76
N ALA A 95 21.79 2.51 21.40
CA ALA A 95 21.54 3.17 22.68
C ALA A 95 20.76 4.47 22.45
N GLN A 96 19.67 4.66 23.19
CA GLN A 96 18.89 5.90 23.16
C GLN A 96 19.55 6.98 24.02
N MET A 97 19.59 8.20 23.53
CA MET A 97 20.06 9.37 24.29
C MET A 97 18.91 9.91 25.13
N ARG A 98 19.08 10.00 26.44
CA ARG A 98 18.05 10.50 27.36
C ARG A 98 18.47 11.85 27.93
N VAL A 99 17.60 12.85 27.79
CA VAL A 99 17.84 14.21 28.24
C VAL A 99 16.59 14.72 28.94
N VAL A 100 16.76 15.47 30.03
CA VAL A 100 15.68 16.17 30.72
C VAL A 100 15.81 17.65 30.43
N LEU A 101 14.77 18.24 29.86
CA LEU A 101 14.70 19.66 29.54
C LEU A 101 13.50 20.30 30.24
N GLN A 102 13.40 21.62 30.19
CA GLN A 102 12.29 22.38 30.76
C GLN A 102 11.77 23.38 29.73
N THR A 103 10.45 23.54 29.67
CA THR A 103 9.83 24.51 28.78
C THR A 103 10.10 25.95 29.24
N ASP A 104 10.38 26.83 28.29
CA ASP A 104 10.59 28.26 28.51
C ASP A 104 9.27 29.01 28.84
N ALA A 105 9.33 30.33 28.97
CA ALA A 105 8.15 31.18 29.21
C ALA A 105 7.07 31.08 28.10
N ARG A 106 7.44 30.61 26.91
CA ARG A 106 6.55 30.36 25.77
C ARG A 106 6.10 28.90 25.69
N GLY A 107 6.41 28.08 26.71
CA GLY A 107 6.08 26.66 26.71
C GLY A 107 6.91 25.83 25.73
N ARG A 108 8.10 26.29 25.32
CA ARG A 108 8.89 25.71 24.23
C ARG A 108 10.23 25.16 24.69
N VAL A 109 10.74 24.20 23.94
CA VAL A 109 12.09 23.66 24.02
C VAL A 109 12.69 23.64 22.61
N GLU A 110 13.75 24.40 22.41
CA GLU A 110 14.49 24.47 21.15
C GLU A 110 15.40 23.23 21.03
N LEU A 111 15.09 22.33 20.10
CA LEU A 111 15.85 21.09 19.89
C LEU A 111 16.93 21.24 18.79
N GLY A 112 16.84 22.28 17.97
CA GLY A 112 17.78 22.53 16.88
C GLY A 112 17.61 21.55 15.72
N ALA A 113 18.66 21.35 14.92
CA ALA A 113 18.56 20.59 13.66
C ALA A 113 18.32 19.08 13.83
N LEU A 114 18.73 18.48 14.96
CA LEU A 114 18.62 17.04 15.24
C LEU A 114 19.08 16.14 14.07
N GLY A 115 20.25 16.44 13.50
CA GLY A 115 20.84 15.61 12.44
C GLY A 115 20.92 14.14 12.85
N GLU A 116 20.61 13.24 11.91
CA GLU A 116 20.71 11.77 12.07
C GLU A 116 19.80 11.14 13.14
N ILE A 117 18.97 11.92 13.85
CA ILE A 117 17.94 11.40 14.74
C ILE A 117 16.77 10.82 13.91
N THR A 118 16.29 9.64 14.30
CA THR A 118 15.16 8.95 13.64
C THR A 118 13.86 9.09 14.41
N THR A 119 13.93 9.12 15.74
CA THR A 119 12.75 9.11 16.61
C THR A 119 12.98 10.02 17.80
N ILE A 120 11.95 10.77 18.17
CA ILE A 120 11.86 11.53 19.42
C ILE A 120 10.69 10.96 20.21
N ASP A 121 10.98 10.43 21.40
CA ASP A 121 9.97 10.14 22.41
C ASP A 121 10.05 11.25 23.48
N ALA A 122 8.91 11.84 23.83
CA ALA A 122 8.83 12.88 24.86
C ALA A 122 7.72 12.57 25.85
N SER A 123 7.98 12.84 27.13
CA SER A 123 6.96 12.73 28.19
C SER A 123 7.03 13.87 29.19
N LEU A 124 5.85 14.23 29.70
CA LEU A 124 5.64 15.14 30.81
C LEU A 124 5.52 14.35 32.12
N GLY A 125 5.86 14.97 33.24
CA GLY A 125 5.77 14.33 34.56
C GLY A 125 4.34 13.99 35.01
N ASP A 126 3.32 14.60 34.40
CA ASP A 126 1.90 14.49 34.75
C ASP A 126 1.10 13.50 33.88
N GLY A 127 1.76 12.76 32.97
CA GLY A 127 1.16 11.65 32.23
C GLY A 127 1.04 11.84 30.72
N GLY A 128 1.30 13.05 30.20
CA GLY A 128 1.32 13.31 28.76
C GLY A 128 2.56 12.71 28.08
N SER A 129 2.38 11.96 26.98
CA SER A 129 3.52 11.48 26.18
C SER A 129 3.22 11.43 24.69
N ALA A 130 4.24 11.70 23.89
CA ALA A 130 4.16 11.72 22.45
C ALA A 130 5.44 11.16 21.82
N ARG A 131 5.27 10.54 20.65
CA ARG A 131 6.35 9.96 19.87
C ARG A 131 6.25 10.47 18.44
N TRP A 132 7.37 10.96 17.91
CA TRP A 132 7.50 11.34 16.52
C TRP A 132 8.59 10.52 15.86
N VAL A 133 8.26 9.94 14.70
CA VAL A 133 9.26 9.44 13.77
C VAL A 133 9.64 10.62 12.89
N LEU A 134 10.89 11.05 12.98
CA LEU A 134 11.36 12.20 12.22
C LEU A 134 11.40 11.83 10.73
N PRO A 135 10.75 12.62 9.88
CA PRO A 135 10.73 12.35 8.44
C PRO A 135 12.13 12.51 7.89
N ARG A 136 12.66 11.42 7.35
CA ARG A 136 13.89 11.47 6.57
C ARG A 136 13.51 11.75 5.11
N PRO A 137 14.35 12.44 4.35
CA PRO A 137 14.34 12.33 2.89
C PRO A 137 14.70 10.87 2.54
N GLY A 138 13.72 9.99 2.71
CA GLY A 138 13.85 8.55 2.57
C GLY A 138 13.24 8.16 1.25
N LEU A 139 14.08 7.63 0.37
CA LEU A 139 13.61 7.11 -0.88
C LEU A 139 13.23 5.64 -0.73
N ARG A 140 11.95 5.33 -0.90
CA ARG A 140 11.47 3.95 -1.02
C ARG A 140 11.63 3.49 -2.47
N LEU A 141 12.75 2.82 -2.75
CA LEU A 141 12.93 2.08 -4.00
C LEU A 141 12.50 0.62 -3.82
N PRO A 142 12.04 -0.04 -4.90
CA PRO A 142 11.84 -1.48 -4.86
C PRO A 142 13.19 -2.17 -4.63
N GLN A 143 13.22 -3.20 -3.78
CA GLN A 143 14.43 -4.00 -3.54
C GLN A 143 14.93 -4.74 -4.81
N ARG A 144 14.11 -4.79 -5.86
CA ARG A 144 14.44 -5.40 -7.15
C ARG A 144 14.08 -4.47 -8.30
N ILE A 145 15.06 -4.17 -9.13
CA ILE A 145 14.91 -3.36 -10.35
C ILE A 145 15.41 -4.20 -11.52
N HIS A 146 14.70 -4.16 -12.65
CA HIS A 146 15.16 -4.81 -13.88
C HIS A 146 15.44 -3.74 -14.94
N GLY A 147 16.53 -3.91 -15.66
CA GLY A 147 16.89 -3.12 -16.82
C GLY A 147 17.18 -3.99 -18.04
N ALA A 148 17.35 -3.35 -19.19
CA ALA A 148 17.93 -3.97 -20.37
C ALA A 148 19.26 -3.27 -20.68
N ALA A 149 20.21 -4.00 -21.26
CA ALA A 149 21.45 -3.43 -21.74
C ALA A 149 21.16 -2.26 -22.70
N GLU A 150 22.03 -1.25 -22.69
CA GLU A 150 21.91 0.01 -23.46
C GLU A 150 20.77 0.95 -23.01
N LEU A 151 19.85 0.51 -22.15
CA LEU A 151 18.88 1.41 -21.50
C LEU A 151 19.48 2.03 -20.24
N GLU A 152 19.32 3.34 -20.12
CA GLU A 152 19.64 4.08 -18.92
C GLU A 152 18.53 3.88 -17.87
N LEU A 153 18.93 3.50 -16.65
CA LEU A 153 18.02 3.47 -15.51
C LEU A 153 18.22 4.77 -14.71
N ARG A 154 17.18 5.61 -14.64
CA ARG A 154 17.20 6.82 -13.80
C ARG A 154 16.44 6.54 -12.51
N LEU A 155 17.16 6.57 -11.40
CA LEU A 155 16.61 6.34 -10.08
C LEU A 155 16.58 7.66 -9.30
N PRO A 156 15.55 7.91 -8.49
CA PRO A 156 15.65 8.93 -7.47
C PRO A 156 16.79 8.60 -6.50
N ALA A 157 17.31 9.61 -5.80
CA ALA A 157 18.34 9.44 -4.78
C ALA A 157 18.19 10.51 -3.69
N SER A 158 18.76 10.25 -2.51
CA SER A 158 18.80 11.24 -1.42
C SER A 158 19.77 12.38 -1.76
N GLU A 159 19.60 13.54 -1.14
CA GLU A 159 20.52 14.69 -1.35
C GLU A 159 21.98 14.33 -1.02
N ALA A 160 22.22 13.44 -0.04
CA ALA A 160 23.55 12.96 0.29
C ALA A 160 24.22 12.20 -0.88
N VAL A 161 23.47 11.33 -1.55
CA VAL A 161 23.96 10.57 -2.71
C VAL A 161 24.15 11.48 -3.93
N LEU A 162 23.24 12.44 -4.13
CA LEU A 162 23.34 13.41 -5.22
C LEU A 162 24.54 14.35 -5.03
N ALA A 163 24.89 14.70 -3.78
CA ALA A 163 26.04 15.53 -3.46
C ALA A 163 27.37 14.77 -3.54
N ASN A 164 27.38 13.47 -3.23
CA ASN A 164 28.59 12.64 -3.26
C ASN A 164 28.28 11.22 -3.76
N GLN A 165 28.65 10.96 -5.02
CA GLN A 165 28.49 9.66 -5.66
C GLN A 165 29.23 8.53 -4.94
N GLY A 166 30.34 8.83 -4.24
CA GLY A 166 31.12 7.85 -3.48
C GLY A 166 30.41 7.28 -2.26
N VAL A 167 29.23 7.81 -1.90
CA VAL A 167 28.35 7.25 -0.87
C VAL A 167 27.62 6.00 -1.38
N ALA A 168 27.36 5.93 -2.69
CA ALA A 168 26.76 4.77 -3.31
C ALA A 168 27.83 3.69 -3.61
N SER A 169 27.40 2.44 -3.64
CA SER A 169 28.19 1.28 -4.07
C SER A 169 27.41 0.49 -5.10
N LEU A 170 28.01 0.22 -6.26
CA LEU A 170 27.46 -0.67 -7.28
C LEU A 170 28.44 -1.81 -7.55
N LEU A 171 28.02 -3.04 -7.30
CA LEU A 171 28.85 -4.23 -7.45
C LEU A 171 28.20 -5.26 -8.38
N GLU A 172 28.96 -5.80 -9.34
CA GLU A 172 28.49 -6.95 -10.14
C GLU A 172 28.55 -8.22 -9.28
N ARG A 173 27.45 -8.98 -9.26
CA ARG A 173 27.32 -10.22 -8.48
C ARG A 173 27.42 -11.45 -9.37
N ARG A 174 28.22 -12.43 -8.96
CA ARG A 174 28.25 -13.77 -9.56
C ARG A 174 28.09 -14.84 -8.49
N GLY A 175 26.96 -15.54 -8.55
CA GLY A 175 26.58 -16.50 -7.51
C GLY A 175 26.41 -15.80 -6.16
N ARG A 176 27.27 -16.16 -5.20
CA ARG A 176 27.28 -15.58 -3.84
C ARG A 176 28.35 -14.51 -3.61
N GLY A 177 29.20 -14.24 -4.59
CA GLY A 177 30.31 -13.28 -4.47
C GLY A 177 30.14 -12.06 -5.38
N TYR A 178 30.97 -11.05 -5.13
CA TYR A 178 31.12 -9.87 -5.98
C TYR A 178 32.29 -10.08 -6.95
N LEU A 179 32.09 -9.72 -8.22
CA LEU A 179 33.13 -9.83 -9.25
C LEU A 179 33.97 -8.56 -9.34
N ARG A 180 33.32 -7.41 -9.44
CA ARG A 180 33.96 -6.10 -9.61
C ARG A 180 33.06 -4.97 -9.12
N SER A 181 33.66 -3.82 -8.85
CA SER A 181 32.94 -2.55 -8.71
C SER A 181 32.56 -2.04 -10.10
N CYS A 182 31.34 -1.53 -10.22
CA CYS A 182 30.80 -0.90 -11.42
C CYS A 182 30.44 0.58 -11.14
N LEU A 183 31.13 1.23 -10.20
CA LEU A 183 30.85 2.63 -9.84
C LEU A 183 30.99 3.59 -11.02
N ASP A 184 31.84 3.29 -12.00
CA ASP A 184 32.00 4.09 -13.22
C ASP A 184 30.71 4.17 -14.07
N ALA A 185 29.77 3.24 -13.88
CA ALA A 185 28.47 3.24 -14.54
C ALA A 185 27.43 4.12 -13.83
N VAL A 186 27.76 4.66 -12.65
CA VAL A 186 26.89 5.48 -11.83
C VAL A 186 27.18 6.95 -12.10
N VAL A 187 26.19 7.68 -12.62
CA VAL A 187 26.30 9.11 -12.95
C VAL A 187 25.20 9.87 -12.26
N VAL A 188 25.51 10.98 -11.60
CA VAL A 188 24.50 11.90 -11.07
C VAL A 188 24.26 13.03 -12.06
N GLU A 189 23.01 13.17 -12.50
CA GLU A 189 22.58 14.19 -13.46
C GLU A 189 21.12 14.58 -13.17
N ASP A 190 20.78 15.86 -13.30
CA ASP A 190 19.42 16.40 -13.12
C ASP A 190 18.70 15.95 -11.83
N GLY A 191 19.43 15.89 -10.72
CA GLY A 191 18.89 15.43 -9.43
C GLY A 191 18.56 13.93 -9.37
N SER A 192 19.22 13.12 -10.20
CA SER A 192 18.94 11.69 -10.37
C SER A 192 20.21 10.85 -10.34
N LEU A 193 20.10 9.61 -9.87
CA LEU A 193 21.14 8.59 -10.00
C LEU A 193 20.90 7.79 -11.29
N CYS A 194 21.72 8.02 -12.29
CA CYS A 194 21.64 7.38 -13.60
C CYS A 194 22.62 6.21 -13.68
N LEU A 195 22.12 5.03 -14.06
CA LEU A 195 22.95 3.85 -14.31
C LEU A 195 23.05 3.64 -15.83
N ARG A 196 24.26 3.75 -16.38
CA ARG A 196 24.54 3.71 -17.83
C ARG A 196 25.55 2.63 -18.17
N GLY A 197 25.40 2.01 -19.34
CA GLY A 197 26.39 1.07 -19.86
C GLY A 197 26.53 -0.24 -19.07
N LEU A 198 25.51 -0.64 -18.31
CA LEU A 198 25.51 -1.93 -17.62
C LEU A 198 25.37 -3.08 -18.61
N GLU A 199 26.32 -4.02 -18.56
CA GLU A 199 26.25 -5.27 -19.32
C GLU A 199 25.16 -6.21 -18.75
N PRO A 200 24.65 -7.18 -19.52
CA PRO A 200 23.73 -8.18 -18.99
C PRO A 200 24.33 -8.93 -17.79
N GLY A 201 23.66 -8.87 -16.64
CA GLY A 201 24.18 -9.39 -15.37
C GLY A 201 23.28 -9.09 -14.18
N ASP A 202 23.70 -9.55 -13.00
CA ASP A 202 23.08 -9.19 -11.72
C ASP A 202 24.02 -8.26 -10.96
N TYR A 203 23.47 -7.19 -10.42
CA TYR A 203 24.19 -6.15 -9.70
C TYR A 203 23.51 -5.87 -8.36
N GLU A 204 24.29 -5.33 -7.43
CA GLU A 204 23.81 -4.89 -6.13
C GLU A 204 24.18 -3.43 -5.94
N LEU A 205 23.16 -2.58 -5.76
CA LEU A 205 23.28 -1.16 -5.51
C LEU A 205 22.96 -0.88 -4.04
N VAL A 206 23.88 -0.23 -3.33
CA VAL A 206 23.66 0.31 -1.99
C VAL A 206 23.77 1.82 -2.10
N LEU A 207 22.70 2.55 -1.79
CA LEU A 207 22.67 4.01 -1.94
C LEU A 207 23.44 4.74 -0.83
N GLU A 208 23.32 4.27 0.41
CA GLU A 208 23.96 4.88 1.58
C GLU A 208 24.28 3.81 2.63
N ALA A 209 25.22 4.10 3.52
CA ALA A 209 25.61 3.17 4.58
C ALA A 209 24.41 2.81 5.46
N GLY A 210 24.14 1.51 5.60
CA GLY A 210 23.00 1.00 6.38
C GLY A 210 21.67 0.92 5.62
N ALA A 211 21.59 1.42 4.38
CA ALA A 211 20.43 1.17 3.52
C ALA A 211 20.35 -0.29 3.08
N GLN A 212 19.13 -0.75 2.78
CA GLN A 212 18.93 -2.08 2.22
C GLN A 212 19.49 -2.14 0.78
N PRO A 213 20.20 -3.22 0.42
CA PRO A 213 20.71 -3.40 -0.93
C PRO A 213 19.55 -3.55 -1.93
N ILE A 214 19.72 -2.93 -3.09
CA ILE A 214 18.81 -3.00 -4.23
C ILE A 214 19.44 -3.94 -5.25
N HIS A 215 18.74 -5.02 -5.56
CA HIS A 215 19.18 -5.97 -6.59
C HIS A 215 18.75 -5.50 -7.96
N ILE A 216 19.72 -5.28 -8.85
CA ILE A 216 19.48 -4.82 -10.21
C ILE A 216 19.80 -5.96 -11.18
N ALA A 217 18.82 -6.42 -11.94
CA ALA A 217 19.03 -7.42 -12.98
C ALA A 217 18.97 -6.76 -14.35
N VAL A 218 20.04 -6.86 -15.12
CA VAL A 218 20.11 -6.33 -16.48
C VAL A 218 20.06 -7.49 -17.48
N GLY A 219 19.06 -7.49 -18.35
CA GLY A 219 18.97 -8.43 -19.46
C GLY A 219 19.56 -7.87 -20.75
N PRO A 220 19.61 -8.63 -21.86
CA PRO A 220 20.05 -8.10 -23.15
C PRO A 220 19.09 -7.05 -23.70
N ALA A 221 19.53 -6.29 -24.71
CA ALA A 221 18.74 -5.29 -25.43
C ALA A 221 17.62 -5.88 -26.33
N ILE A 222 17.21 -7.13 -26.08
CA ILE A 222 16.09 -7.79 -26.76
C ILE A 222 14.84 -7.54 -25.93
N VAL A 223 14.14 -6.43 -26.22
CA VAL A 223 12.95 -6.00 -25.49
C VAL A 223 11.68 -6.29 -26.29
N SER A 224 10.71 -6.96 -25.67
CA SER A 224 9.39 -7.20 -26.25
C SER A 224 8.31 -7.11 -25.18
N ALA A 225 7.24 -6.35 -25.46
CA ALA A 225 6.08 -6.19 -24.59
C ALA A 225 6.41 -5.85 -23.11
N GLY A 226 7.45 -5.03 -22.88
CA GLY A 226 7.89 -4.67 -21.53
C GLY A 226 8.75 -5.73 -20.82
N TRP A 227 9.33 -6.68 -21.57
CA TRP A 227 10.24 -7.70 -21.04
C TRP A 227 11.58 -7.67 -21.78
N SER A 228 12.68 -7.82 -21.04
CA SER A 228 13.98 -8.19 -21.62
C SER A 228 14.10 -9.71 -21.67
N LEU A 229 14.41 -10.25 -22.85
CA LEU A 229 14.39 -11.68 -23.15
C LEU A 229 15.78 -12.21 -23.49
N SER A 230 16.17 -13.30 -22.83
CA SER A 230 17.36 -14.08 -23.16
C SER A 230 17.01 -15.57 -23.20
N PRO A 231 17.84 -16.44 -23.81
CA PRO A 231 17.59 -17.88 -23.85
C PRO A 231 17.45 -18.56 -22.48
N ARG A 232 17.90 -17.91 -21.40
CA ARG A 232 17.89 -18.47 -20.03
C ARG A 232 17.04 -17.68 -19.04
N ARG A 233 16.65 -16.44 -19.37
CA ARG A 233 15.99 -15.53 -18.43
C ARG A 233 15.08 -14.55 -19.15
N GLN A 234 13.93 -14.29 -18.55
CA GLN A 234 13.05 -13.17 -18.87
C GLN A 234 12.93 -12.23 -17.67
N LEU A 235 13.01 -10.93 -17.95
CA LEU A 235 12.97 -9.87 -16.94
C LEU A 235 11.86 -8.88 -17.27
N GLN A 236 10.88 -8.74 -16.38
CA GLN A 236 9.85 -7.72 -16.53
C GLN A 236 10.48 -6.35 -16.29
N LEU A 237 10.42 -5.48 -17.29
CA LEU A 237 10.91 -4.12 -17.21
C LEU A 237 9.80 -3.20 -16.67
N ARG A 238 10.20 -2.22 -15.87
CA ARG A 238 9.39 -1.02 -15.55
C ARG A 238 9.84 0.13 -16.44
N ARG A 239 9.17 1.29 -16.31
CA ARG A 239 9.66 2.51 -16.95
C ARG A 239 11.11 2.77 -16.52
N PRO A 240 12.06 2.95 -17.46
CA PRO A 240 13.46 3.20 -17.13
C PRO A 240 13.67 4.53 -16.41
N ASP A 241 12.80 5.51 -16.68
CA ASP A 241 12.80 6.82 -16.01
C ASP A 241 11.81 6.81 -14.84
N ALA A 242 12.33 6.73 -13.61
CA ALA A 242 11.51 6.66 -12.41
C ALA A 242 11.05 8.05 -11.94
N LEU A 243 9.84 8.09 -11.37
CA LEU A 243 9.25 9.29 -10.78
C LEU A 243 10.15 9.86 -9.67
N ARG A 244 10.41 11.17 -9.72
CA ARG A 244 11.23 11.90 -8.75
C ARG A 244 10.86 13.39 -8.70
N ILE A 245 11.16 14.05 -7.58
CA ILE A 245 11.03 15.50 -7.43
C ILE A 245 12.41 16.14 -7.67
N GLN A 246 12.62 16.75 -8.83
CA GLN A 246 13.89 17.35 -9.24
C GLN A 246 14.13 18.67 -8.51
N SER A 247 13.15 19.57 -8.52
CA SER A 247 13.21 20.84 -7.79
C SER A 247 11.89 21.15 -7.08
N LEU A 248 12.04 21.89 -5.98
CA LEU A 248 10.95 22.40 -5.16
C LEU A 248 11.33 23.81 -4.75
N GLU A 249 10.73 24.79 -5.40
CA GLU A 249 11.08 26.20 -5.29
C GLU A 249 9.86 27.00 -4.85
N LEU A 250 10.05 27.90 -3.89
CA LEU A 250 9.02 28.80 -3.41
C LEU A 250 9.55 30.23 -3.51
N ASP A 251 8.93 31.02 -4.40
CA ASP A 251 9.23 32.44 -4.58
C ASP A 251 8.01 33.26 -4.14
N GLY A 252 8.06 33.78 -2.91
CA GLY A 252 6.91 34.40 -2.25
C GLY A 252 5.76 33.41 -2.08
N GLU A 253 4.66 33.64 -2.78
CA GLU A 253 3.46 32.79 -2.79
C GLU A 253 3.44 31.82 -3.98
N ARG A 254 4.40 31.90 -4.91
CA ARG A 254 4.42 31.05 -6.10
C ARG A 254 5.27 29.80 -5.83
N LEU A 255 4.62 28.64 -5.85
CA LEU A 255 5.26 27.35 -5.69
C LEU A 255 5.50 26.71 -7.06
N ARG A 256 6.75 26.34 -7.34
CA ARG A 256 7.15 25.61 -8.53
C ARG A 256 7.73 24.25 -8.15
N ILE A 257 7.15 23.20 -8.73
CA ILE A 257 7.53 21.80 -8.51
C ILE A 257 7.88 21.21 -9.86
N HIS A 258 9.09 20.65 -10.00
CA HIS A 258 9.51 19.99 -11.22
C HIS A 258 9.72 18.50 -10.96
N LEU A 259 8.99 17.66 -11.69
CA LEU A 259 9.05 16.22 -11.60
C LEU A 259 9.81 15.62 -12.79
N GLY A 260 10.70 14.68 -12.50
CA GLY A 260 11.28 13.80 -13.53
C GLY A 260 10.53 12.46 -13.56
N GLY A 261 10.45 11.82 -14.74
CA GLY A 261 9.75 10.55 -14.91
C GLY A 261 8.23 10.64 -14.77
N ALA A 262 7.66 11.84 -14.88
CA ALA A 262 6.22 12.04 -14.81
C ALA A 262 5.53 11.40 -16.04
N GLY A 263 4.56 10.51 -15.77
CA GLY A 263 3.63 10.00 -16.78
C GLY A 263 2.21 10.56 -16.65
N PRO A 264 1.27 10.16 -17.52
CA PRO A 264 -0.13 10.63 -17.52
C PRO A 264 -0.90 10.37 -16.20
N ARG A 265 -0.45 9.37 -15.45
CA ARG A 265 -1.03 8.97 -14.16
C ARG A 265 -0.42 9.70 -12.96
N THR A 266 0.58 10.54 -13.18
CA THR A 266 1.27 11.26 -12.10
C THR A 266 0.34 12.25 -11.42
N ARG A 267 0.30 12.21 -10.10
CA ARG A 267 -0.47 13.13 -9.26
C ARG A 267 0.42 13.69 -8.17
N ILE A 268 0.22 14.98 -7.89
CA ILE A 268 0.91 15.71 -6.85
C ILE A 268 -0.10 16.03 -5.76
N HIS A 269 0.29 15.77 -4.51
CA HIS A 269 -0.45 16.10 -3.31
C HIS A 269 0.41 17.00 -2.42
N LEU A 270 -0.19 18.08 -1.94
CA LEU A 270 0.46 19.08 -1.09
C LEU A 270 -0.17 19.05 0.29
N PHE A 271 0.66 18.96 1.32
CA PHE A 271 0.26 18.99 2.72
C PHE A 271 1.10 20.01 3.47
N ALA A 272 0.51 21.13 3.89
CA ALA A 272 1.19 22.10 4.74
C ALA A 272 0.60 22.08 6.14
N ALA A 273 1.47 22.03 7.16
CA ALA A 273 1.06 21.93 8.56
C ALA A 273 2.01 22.69 9.48
N ARG A 274 1.48 23.12 10.63
CA ARG A 274 2.27 23.75 11.70
C ARG A 274 3.12 22.73 12.46
N PHE A 275 2.49 21.66 12.91
CA PHE A 275 3.12 20.59 13.69
C PHE A 275 3.31 19.34 12.83
N LEU A 276 4.32 18.55 13.16
CA LEU A 276 4.55 17.24 12.59
C LEU A 276 3.44 16.28 13.01
N GLY A 277 2.80 15.68 12.01
CA GLY A 277 1.77 14.67 12.16
C GLY A 277 2.17 13.36 11.48
N HIS A 278 1.16 12.69 10.92
CA HIS A 278 1.35 11.46 10.17
C HIS A 278 2.15 11.72 8.87
N ASP A 279 2.94 10.74 8.42
CA ASP A 279 3.63 10.80 7.13
C ASP A 279 2.63 10.56 5.98
N PRO A 280 2.26 11.58 5.18
CA PRO A 280 1.29 11.42 4.11
C PRO A 280 1.81 10.53 2.99
N ARG A 281 3.13 10.47 2.76
CA ARG A 281 3.73 9.58 1.75
C ARG A 281 3.47 8.12 2.14
N ALA A 282 3.70 7.74 3.39
CA ALA A 282 3.46 6.39 3.86
C ALA A 282 1.99 5.94 3.72
N ALA A 283 1.04 6.88 3.81
CA ALA A 283 -0.39 6.61 3.63
C ALA A 283 -0.81 6.49 2.15
N LEU A 284 -0.10 7.16 1.24
CA LEU A 284 -0.36 7.14 -0.21
C LEU A 284 0.49 6.13 -0.98
N GLU A 285 1.56 5.62 -0.36
CA GLU A 285 2.43 4.61 -0.94
C GLU A 285 1.69 3.28 -1.12
N LEU A 286 1.52 2.87 -2.37
CA LEU A 286 1.07 1.52 -2.69
C LEU A 286 2.23 0.54 -2.48
N PRO A 287 1.97 -0.68 -1.96
CA PRO A 287 3.00 -1.70 -1.88
C PRO A 287 3.56 -1.98 -3.28
N LEU A 288 4.85 -1.74 -3.44
CA LEU A 288 5.56 -1.98 -4.69
C LEU A 288 5.42 -3.46 -5.07
N THR A 289 4.67 -3.73 -6.14
CA THR A 289 4.57 -5.09 -6.69
C THR A 289 5.95 -5.51 -7.19
N GLY A 290 6.46 -6.63 -6.69
CA GLY A 290 7.75 -7.16 -7.13
C GLY A 290 7.76 -7.38 -8.64
N LEU A 291 8.84 -6.98 -9.30
CA LEU A 291 9.03 -7.26 -10.72
C LEU A 291 9.16 -8.76 -10.96
N SER A 292 8.42 -9.27 -11.95
CA SER A 292 8.47 -10.67 -12.30
C SER A 292 9.77 -11.00 -13.05
N ALA A 293 10.39 -12.11 -12.66
CA ALA A 293 11.53 -12.68 -13.38
C ALA A 293 11.28 -14.17 -13.52
N GLY A 294 11.57 -14.71 -14.70
CA GLY A 294 11.46 -16.14 -14.99
C GLY A 294 12.77 -16.66 -15.57
N GLY A 295 13.15 -17.88 -15.20
CA GLY A 295 14.18 -18.64 -15.90
C GLY A 295 13.54 -19.52 -16.96
N PHE A 296 14.17 -19.62 -18.13
CA PHE A 296 13.91 -20.74 -19.03
C PHE A 296 14.77 -21.91 -18.56
N LEU A 297 14.15 -23.06 -18.30
CA LEU A 297 14.91 -24.28 -18.05
C LEU A 297 15.61 -24.66 -19.35
N ALA A 298 16.92 -24.86 -19.27
CA ALA A 298 17.63 -25.54 -20.35
C ALA A 298 17.06 -26.96 -20.47
N SER A 299 16.83 -27.43 -21.70
CA SER A 299 16.51 -28.83 -21.95
C SER A 299 17.61 -29.69 -21.32
N ARG A 300 17.25 -30.50 -20.32
CA ARG A 300 18.20 -31.37 -19.63
C ARG A 300 18.52 -32.55 -20.54
N CYS A 301 19.80 -32.76 -20.85
CA CYS A 301 20.26 -34.00 -21.44
C CYS A 301 20.40 -35.05 -20.33
N LEU A 302 19.53 -36.05 -20.33
CA LEU A 302 19.63 -37.22 -19.45
C LEU A 302 20.43 -38.31 -20.16
N TYR A 303 21.47 -38.83 -19.49
CA TYR A 303 22.17 -40.02 -19.96
C TYR A 303 21.46 -41.25 -19.39
N LEU A 304 20.78 -42.01 -20.24
CA LEU A 304 20.08 -43.23 -19.85
C LEU A 304 20.89 -44.46 -20.29
N SER A 305 21.48 -45.18 -19.34
CA SER A 305 22.18 -46.45 -19.59
C SER A 305 21.35 -47.63 -19.09
N GLY A 306 21.34 -48.75 -19.84
CA GLY A 306 20.61 -49.97 -19.47
C GLY A 306 19.38 -50.23 -20.33
N ARG A 307 19.52 -50.14 -21.66
CA ARG A 307 18.47 -50.57 -22.58
C ARG A 307 18.42 -52.09 -22.62
N ASP A 308 17.23 -52.68 -22.52
CA ASP A 308 17.03 -54.08 -22.86
C ASP A 308 17.24 -54.26 -24.37
N ILE A 309 18.31 -54.96 -24.72
CA ILE A 309 18.62 -55.36 -26.09
C ILE A 309 17.56 -56.35 -26.57
N GLY A 310 17.03 -56.11 -27.77
CA GLY A 310 15.98 -56.95 -28.35
C GLY A 310 16.37 -58.42 -28.42
N ASP A 311 15.36 -59.29 -28.35
CA ASP A 311 15.55 -60.73 -28.20
C ASP A 311 16.37 -61.36 -29.34
N GLU A 312 16.25 -60.84 -30.57
CA GLU A 312 17.05 -61.32 -31.71
C GLU A 312 18.56 -61.06 -31.53
N TYR A 313 18.92 -59.88 -31.02
CA TYR A 313 20.32 -59.53 -30.81
C TYR A 313 20.90 -60.32 -29.63
N ARG A 314 20.10 -60.53 -28.57
CA ARG A 314 20.44 -61.43 -27.47
C ARG A 314 20.64 -62.87 -27.97
N TYR A 315 19.74 -63.39 -28.81
CA TYR A 315 19.84 -64.71 -29.41
C TYR A 315 21.13 -64.87 -30.25
N ILE A 316 21.50 -63.86 -31.05
CA ILE A 316 22.75 -63.90 -31.84
C ILE A 316 23.97 -64.00 -30.92
N LEU A 317 24.03 -63.20 -29.84
CA LEU A 317 25.15 -63.20 -28.89
C LEU A 317 25.24 -64.51 -28.11
N GLU A 318 24.10 -65.05 -27.67
CA GLU A 318 24.02 -66.32 -26.95
C GLU A 318 24.40 -67.49 -27.87
N ARG A 319 23.88 -67.53 -29.11
CA ARG A 319 24.25 -68.56 -30.10
C ARG A 319 25.73 -68.52 -30.46
N ARG A 320 26.34 -67.32 -30.56
CA ARG A 320 27.79 -67.18 -30.79
C ARG A 320 28.62 -67.78 -29.66
N ARG A 321 28.11 -67.75 -28.43
CA ARG A 321 28.80 -68.27 -27.23
C ARG A 321 28.38 -69.69 -26.85
N ALA A 322 27.36 -70.23 -27.48
CA ALA A 322 26.89 -71.60 -27.24
C ALA A 322 27.98 -72.60 -27.64
N ARG A 323 28.28 -73.54 -26.74
CA ARG A 323 29.19 -74.65 -27.04
C ARG A 323 28.55 -75.58 -28.07
N VAL A 324 29.11 -75.60 -29.27
CA VAL A 324 28.68 -76.50 -30.35
C VAL A 324 29.34 -77.87 -30.14
N PHE A 325 28.54 -78.91 -29.96
CA PHE A 325 29.02 -80.30 -29.97
C PHE A 325 28.84 -80.88 -31.37
N ALA A 326 29.89 -81.44 -31.95
CA ALA A 326 29.79 -82.18 -33.20
C ALA A 326 29.23 -83.59 -32.91
N GLY A 327 27.91 -83.73 -33.03
CA GLY A 327 27.20 -85.01 -32.88
C GLY A 327 26.38 -85.32 -34.13
N ASN A 328 26.37 -86.58 -34.55
CA ASN A 328 25.56 -87.07 -35.66
C ASN A 328 24.06 -86.89 -35.32
N MET A 329 23.34 -86.08 -36.11
CA MET A 329 21.89 -85.86 -35.95
C MET A 329 21.04 -86.91 -36.67
N ALA A 330 21.65 -87.94 -37.25
CA ALA A 330 20.90 -89.05 -37.83
C ALA A 330 20.11 -89.77 -36.75
N GLU A 331 18.84 -90.03 -37.05
CA GLU A 331 17.99 -90.90 -36.23
C GLU A 331 18.66 -92.27 -36.07
N ARG A 332 18.70 -92.79 -34.84
CA ARG A 332 19.29 -94.11 -34.60
C ARG A 332 18.47 -95.16 -35.36
N PRO A 333 19.11 -96.08 -36.11
CA PRO A 333 18.38 -97.11 -36.84
C PRO A 333 17.56 -97.94 -35.85
N SER A 334 16.26 -98.02 -36.10
CA SER A 334 15.31 -98.81 -35.31
C SER A 334 14.88 -100.04 -36.12
N VAL A 335 14.68 -101.17 -35.44
CA VAL A 335 14.26 -102.43 -36.07
C VAL A 335 12.73 -102.49 -36.28
N LEU A 336 12.00 -101.43 -35.89
CA LEU A 336 10.55 -101.35 -36.03
C LEU A 336 10.17 -100.69 -37.36
N LEU A 337 9.48 -101.45 -38.21
CA LEU A 337 9.05 -101.02 -39.55
C LEU A 337 7.95 -99.93 -39.54
N ASN A 338 7.27 -99.69 -38.41
CA ASN A 338 6.30 -98.59 -38.25
C ASN A 338 6.27 -98.10 -36.79
N PRO A 339 6.90 -96.98 -36.44
CA PRO A 339 6.83 -96.40 -35.11
C PRO A 339 5.51 -95.63 -34.88
N TRP A 340 4.84 -95.88 -33.75
CA TRP A 340 3.64 -95.13 -33.35
C TRP A 340 4.03 -93.85 -32.59
N ALA A 341 3.69 -92.69 -33.16
CA ALA A 341 3.93 -91.38 -32.53
C ALA A 341 2.95 -91.17 -31.36
N LEU A 342 3.44 -91.30 -30.13
CA LEU A 342 2.62 -91.13 -28.91
C LEU A 342 2.30 -89.67 -28.58
N ARG A 343 2.88 -88.68 -29.30
CA ARG A 343 2.59 -87.25 -29.16
C ARG A 343 2.83 -86.50 -30.47
N SER A 344 1.92 -85.59 -30.81
CA SER A 344 2.16 -84.56 -31.82
C SER A 344 3.05 -83.46 -31.24
N THR A 345 4.11 -83.11 -31.95
CA THR A 345 4.91 -81.92 -31.64
C THR A 345 4.21 -80.72 -32.27
N SER A 346 3.73 -79.78 -31.46
CA SER A 346 3.33 -78.47 -31.98
C SER A 346 4.53 -77.53 -31.96
N THR A 347 4.84 -76.93 -33.10
CA THR A 347 5.88 -75.90 -33.22
C THR A 347 5.25 -74.56 -32.85
N GLY A 348 5.62 -74.02 -31.68
CA GLY A 348 5.30 -72.63 -31.33
C GLY A 348 6.28 -71.69 -32.02
N VAL A 349 5.78 -70.69 -32.74
CA VAL A 349 6.60 -69.58 -33.23
C VAL A 349 6.80 -68.61 -32.07
N GLU A 350 8.02 -68.50 -31.57
CA GLU A 350 8.37 -67.43 -30.63
C GLU A 350 8.43 -66.10 -31.38
N HIS A 351 7.54 -65.17 -31.04
CA HIS A 351 7.60 -63.81 -31.54
C HIS A 351 8.61 -63.04 -30.70
N ALA A 352 9.78 -62.76 -31.28
CA ALA A 352 10.81 -61.94 -30.65
C ALA A 352 10.24 -60.56 -30.29
N LYS A 353 10.45 -60.11 -29.05
CA LYS A 353 10.07 -58.75 -28.66
C LYS A 353 11.16 -57.77 -29.08
N GLY A 354 10.75 -56.67 -29.69
CA GLY A 354 11.64 -55.52 -29.91
C GLY A 354 12.11 -54.98 -28.55
N GLY A 355 13.36 -54.52 -28.49
CA GLY A 355 13.89 -53.89 -27.27
C GLY A 355 13.06 -52.66 -26.89
N ALA A 356 12.96 -52.37 -25.60
CA ALA A 356 12.15 -51.25 -25.11
C ALA A 356 12.72 -49.90 -25.59
N ASP A 357 11.82 -48.95 -25.80
CA ASP A 357 12.15 -47.52 -25.83
C ASP A 357 12.38 -47.03 -24.39
N TYR A 358 13.08 -45.91 -24.23
CA TYR A 358 13.23 -45.30 -22.92
C TYR A 358 11.88 -44.82 -22.40
N ASP A 359 11.53 -45.20 -21.16
CA ASP A 359 10.36 -44.66 -20.49
C ASP A 359 10.48 -43.13 -20.35
N SER A 360 9.37 -42.42 -20.58
CA SER A 360 9.27 -41.01 -20.25
C SER A 360 9.22 -40.86 -18.73
N LEU A 361 10.37 -40.61 -18.13
CA LEU A 361 10.41 -40.17 -16.73
C LEU A 361 9.70 -38.82 -16.65
N SER A 362 8.56 -38.77 -15.96
CA SER A 362 7.99 -37.50 -15.53
C SER A 362 8.95 -36.90 -14.52
N GLU A 363 9.60 -35.79 -14.90
CA GLU A 363 10.35 -35.01 -13.93
C GLU A 363 9.37 -34.54 -12.87
N GLY A 364 9.56 -35.00 -11.63
CA GLY A 364 8.98 -34.34 -10.47
C GLY A 364 9.36 -32.87 -10.55
N GLY A 365 8.36 -32.04 -10.86
CA GLY A 365 8.56 -30.62 -11.06
C GLY A 365 9.16 -30.03 -9.80
N TYR A 366 10.43 -29.65 -9.86
CA TYR A 366 10.98 -28.69 -8.93
C TYR A 366 10.35 -27.34 -9.28
N ALA A 367 9.09 -27.17 -8.91
CA ALA A 367 8.58 -25.85 -8.60
C ALA A 367 9.44 -25.37 -7.44
N ALA A 368 10.51 -24.61 -7.76
CA ALA A 368 11.15 -23.77 -6.78
C ALA A 368 10.03 -22.95 -6.18
N GLY A 369 9.66 -23.26 -4.93
CA GLY A 369 8.59 -22.57 -4.23
C GLY A 369 8.87 -21.09 -4.37
N ALA A 370 7.98 -20.38 -5.06
CA ALA A 370 7.96 -18.93 -4.97
C ALA A 370 7.81 -18.65 -3.48
N ALA A 371 8.88 -18.19 -2.85
CA ALA A 371 8.85 -17.80 -1.45
C ALA A 371 7.67 -16.85 -1.31
N ALA A 372 6.72 -17.21 -0.45
CA ALA A 372 5.62 -16.34 -0.13
C ALA A 372 6.22 -14.98 0.27
N PRO A 373 5.70 -13.86 -0.24
CA PRO A 373 6.18 -12.55 0.18
C PRO A 373 6.11 -12.51 1.70
N GLU A 374 7.25 -12.26 2.35
CA GLU A 374 7.25 -12.03 3.78
C GLU A 374 6.27 -10.88 4.06
N PRO A 375 5.36 -11.03 5.04
CA PRO A 375 4.49 -9.94 5.42
C PRO A 375 5.39 -8.77 5.83
N ALA A 376 5.21 -7.64 5.14
CA ALA A 376 5.86 -6.39 5.53
C ALA A 376 5.59 -6.17 7.02
N PRO A 377 6.58 -5.75 7.83
CA PRO A 377 6.34 -5.44 9.22
C PRO A 377 5.22 -4.41 9.28
N GLN A 378 4.09 -4.81 9.87
CA GLN A 378 3.04 -3.86 10.22
C GLN A 378 3.71 -2.87 11.16
N GLY A 379 3.95 -1.65 10.66
CA GLY A 379 4.41 -0.56 11.49
C GLY A 379 3.44 -0.43 12.64
N GLY A 380 3.87 -0.84 13.83
CA GLY A 380 3.09 -0.68 15.04
C GLY A 380 2.69 0.78 15.12
N GLY A 381 1.38 1.02 15.15
CA GLY A 381 0.84 2.36 15.32
C GLY A 381 1.57 3.02 16.47
N ALA A 382 2.20 4.16 16.19
CA ALA A 382 2.91 4.93 17.19
C ALA A 382 1.92 5.23 18.33
N GLY A 383 2.07 4.51 19.44
CA GLY A 383 1.34 4.74 20.68
C GLY A 383 1.90 5.97 21.35
N GLY A 384 1.54 7.15 20.84
CA GLY A 384 1.63 8.42 21.54
C GLY A 384 0.22 9.01 21.61
N GLN A 385 -0.10 9.69 22.71
CA GLN A 385 -1.41 10.34 22.84
C GLN A 385 -1.53 11.43 21.76
N SER A 386 -2.50 11.28 20.86
CA SER A 386 -2.83 12.33 19.90
C SER A 386 -3.41 13.56 20.62
N SER A 387 -2.81 14.74 20.38
CA SER A 387 -3.31 16.02 20.91
C SER A 387 -4.45 16.56 20.05
N ASN A 388 -5.39 17.27 20.67
CA ASN A 388 -6.42 18.04 19.96
C ASN A 388 -5.80 19.32 19.39
N LEU A 389 -6.12 19.66 18.13
CA LEU A 389 -5.57 20.79 17.38
C LEU A 389 -6.62 21.87 17.05
N ASP A 390 -7.82 21.81 17.64
CA ASP A 390 -8.93 22.74 17.37
C ASP A 390 -8.59 24.20 17.70
N PHE A 391 -7.59 24.43 18.55
CA PHE A 391 -7.05 25.76 18.87
C PHE A 391 -6.30 26.40 17.70
N LEU A 392 -5.95 25.65 16.64
CA LEU A 392 -5.26 26.22 15.48
C LEU A 392 -6.19 27.17 14.70
N PRO A 393 -5.74 28.40 14.36
CA PRO A 393 -6.52 29.35 13.56
C PRO A 393 -6.83 28.88 12.15
N GLN A 394 -5.94 28.08 11.58
CA GLN A 394 -6.07 27.54 10.24
C GLN A 394 -5.81 26.03 10.28
N PRO A 395 -6.64 25.22 9.60
CA PRO A 395 -6.36 23.80 9.43
C PRO A 395 -5.14 23.62 8.52
N ALA A 396 -4.62 22.39 8.44
CA ALA A 396 -3.61 22.05 7.46
C ALA A 396 -4.10 22.37 6.03
N MET A 397 -3.23 22.93 5.20
CA MET A 397 -3.51 23.11 3.78
C MET A 397 -3.38 21.74 3.11
N VAL A 398 -4.41 21.35 2.36
CA VAL A 398 -4.42 20.08 1.63
C VAL A 398 -4.86 20.36 0.19
N ALA A 399 -3.98 20.09 -0.77
CA ALA A 399 -4.31 20.09 -2.18
C ALA A 399 -4.02 18.71 -2.76
N LEU A 400 -5.03 18.06 -3.34
CA LEU A 400 -4.95 16.66 -3.78
C LEU A 400 -5.13 16.57 -5.30
N ASN A 401 -4.55 15.52 -5.89
CA ASN A 401 -4.76 15.15 -7.29
C ASN A 401 -4.33 16.24 -8.29
N LEU A 402 -3.37 17.09 -7.93
CA LEU A 402 -2.80 18.07 -8.84
C LEU A 402 -2.05 17.35 -9.96
N ARG A 403 -2.05 17.92 -11.15
CA ARG A 403 -1.39 17.33 -12.32
C ARG A 403 -0.25 18.25 -12.75
N PRO A 404 0.96 17.71 -12.99
CA PRO A 404 1.96 18.46 -13.72
C PRO A 404 1.50 18.67 -15.17
N ASP A 405 2.11 19.64 -15.83
CA ASP A 405 2.03 19.82 -17.28
C ASP A 405 2.81 18.74 -18.04
N ASP A 406 2.87 18.88 -19.37
CA ASP A 406 3.54 17.91 -20.26
C ASP A 406 5.07 17.85 -20.05
N ASP A 407 5.66 18.89 -19.46
CA ASP A 407 7.08 18.98 -19.10
C ASP A 407 7.35 18.49 -17.66
N GLY A 408 6.33 18.01 -16.94
CA GLY A 408 6.48 17.55 -15.56
C GLY A 408 6.50 18.67 -14.52
N VAL A 409 6.12 19.90 -14.91
CA VAL A 409 6.13 21.08 -14.03
C VAL A 409 4.73 21.37 -13.49
N LEU A 410 4.66 21.73 -12.21
CA LEU A 410 3.46 22.27 -11.57
C LEU A 410 3.79 23.63 -10.98
N GLU A 411 3.02 24.64 -11.37
CA GLU A 411 3.07 26.00 -10.80
C GLU A 411 1.71 26.37 -10.24
N LEU A 412 1.68 26.87 -9.00
CA LEU A 412 0.47 27.39 -8.37
C LEU A 412 0.80 28.44 -7.30
N ASP A 413 -0.17 29.30 -7.04
CA ASP A 413 -0.11 30.25 -5.92
C ASP A 413 -0.60 29.55 -4.64
N VAL A 414 0.15 29.71 -3.55
CA VAL A 414 -0.08 29.09 -2.24
C VAL A 414 0.15 30.11 -1.11
N ASP A 415 -0.78 30.16 -0.17
CA ASP A 415 -0.58 30.87 1.11
C ASP A 415 -0.02 29.88 2.13
N LEU A 416 1.27 30.02 2.42
CA LEU A 416 2.00 29.15 3.35
C LEU A 416 2.34 29.85 4.68
N GLY A 417 1.86 31.08 4.91
CA GLY A 417 2.29 31.93 6.01
C GLY A 417 1.94 31.39 7.41
N ALA A 418 1.02 30.44 7.52
CA ALA A 418 0.58 29.84 8.79
C ALA A 418 1.23 28.48 9.10
N TYR A 419 2.08 27.94 8.22
CA TYR A 419 2.62 26.58 8.32
C TYR A 419 4.14 26.57 8.59
N GLY A 420 4.62 25.53 9.28
CA GLY A 420 6.05 25.35 9.54
C GLY A 420 6.77 24.56 8.45
N HIS A 421 6.02 23.75 7.71
CA HIS A 421 6.54 22.97 6.59
C HIS A 421 5.46 22.68 5.54
N LEU A 422 5.92 22.40 4.32
CA LEU A 422 5.13 21.86 3.22
C LEU A 422 5.72 20.50 2.82
N GLU A 423 4.91 19.45 2.84
CA GLU A 423 5.23 18.14 2.28
C GLU A 423 4.60 18.02 0.88
N VAL A 424 5.44 17.74 -0.12
CA VAL A 424 5.02 17.43 -1.48
C VAL A 424 5.13 15.94 -1.68
N VAL A 425 4.05 15.28 -2.06
CA VAL A 425 4.02 13.84 -2.39
C VAL A 425 3.62 13.69 -3.85
N ALA A 426 4.46 13.05 -4.65
CA ALA A 426 4.14 12.68 -6.03
C ALA A 426 3.97 11.17 -6.15
N VAL A 427 2.91 10.74 -6.82
CA VAL A 427 2.56 9.33 -7.04
C VAL A 427 2.22 9.08 -8.51
N ASP A 428 2.56 7.91 -9.07
CA ASP A 428 2.20 7.55 -10.46
C ASP A 428 1.59 6.13 -10.61
N GLY A 429 1.22 5.53 -9.47
CA GLY A 429 0.68 4.16 -9.36
C GLY A 429 1.75 3.07 -9.18
N ASP A 430 3.00 3.35 -9.58
CA ASP A 430 4.14 2.43 -9.46
C ASP A 430 5.21 2.94 -8.49
N ALA A 431 5.21 4.23 -8.18
CA ALA A 431 6.10 4.87 -7.21
C ALA A 431 5.37 5.94 -6.38
N ALA A 432 5.91 6.21 -5.20
CA ALA A 432 5.54 7.34 -4.36
C ALA A 432 6.82 8.01 -3.83
N VAL A 433 7.04 9.27 -4.18
CA VAL A 433 8.18 10.08 -3.73
C VAL A 433 7.67 11.28 -2.95
N SER A 434 8.41 11.71 -1.93
CA SER A 434 8.10 12.95 -1.23
C SER A 434 9.31 13.81 -0.99
N ARG A 435 9.08 15.11 -0.89
CA ARG A 435 10.07 16.11 -0.51
C ARG A 435 9.41 17.15 0.39
N ARG A 436 10.14 17.55 1.42
CA ARG A 436 9.70 18.57 2.36
C ARG A 436 10.40 19.90 2.10
N LEU A 437 9.64 20.97 2.13
CA LEU A 437 10.14 22.34 2.22
C LEU A 437 9.92 22.86 3.65
N LEU A 438 11.01 23.26 4.31
CA LEU A 438 10.94 23.90 5.62
C LEU A 438 10.67 25.40 5.48
N LEU A 439 9.65 25.87 6.18
CA LEU A 439 9.20 27.25 6.16
C LEU A 439 9.70 28.00 7.42
N PRO A 440 9.72 29.35 7.39
CA PRO A 440 9.89 30.15 8.60
C PRO A 440 8.82 29.81 9.64
N GLU A 441 9.15 29.86 10.94
CA GLU A 441 8.16 29.57 11.97
C GLU A 441 7.09 30.67 12.04
N PRO A 442 5.81 30.33 11.91
CA PRO A 442 4.72 31.29 12.01
C PRO A 442 4.39 31.61 13.47
N ALA A 443 3.98 32.85 13.75
CA ALA A 443 3.42 33.19 15.06
C ALA A 443 2.16 32.35 15.34
N LEU A 444 1.93 31.97 16.61
CA LEU A 444 0.72 31.26 17.03
C LEU A 444 -0.18 32.22 17.80
N ASP A 445 -1.36 32.49 17.26
CA ASP A 445 -2.45 33.17 17.96
C ASP A 445 -3.62 32.18 18.10
N PRO A 446 -3.63 31.34 19.14
CA PRO A 446 -4.55 30.20 19.21
C PRO A 446 -5.99 30.66 19.45
N ARG A 447 -6.93 29.93 18.85
CA ARG A 447 -8.36 30.07 19.15
C ARG A 447 -8.62 29.60 20.57
N ASP A 448 -9.18 30.48 21.38
CA ASP A 448 -9.62 30.14 22.72
C ASP A 448 -10.80 29.15 22.65
N LEU A 449 -10.61 27.94 23.18
CA LEU A 449 -11.62 26.88 23.18
C LEU A 449 -12.43 26.86 24.48
N ARG A 450 -12.16 27.77 25.41
CA ARG A 450 -12.95 27.90 26.63
C ARG A 450 -14.35 28.39 26.30
N LEU A 451 -15.27 28.10 27.21
CA LEU A 451 -16.61 28.70 27.17
C LEU A 451 -16.46 30.22 27.28
N SER A 452 -17.00 30.95 26.30
CA SER A 452 -17.03 32.42 26.30
C SER A 452 -17.76 32.96 27.53
N GLU A 453 -18.86 32.31 27.91
CA GLU A 453 -19.52 32.50 29.21
C GLU A 453 -19.28 31.26 30.07
N GLY A 454 -18.44 31.42 31.11
CA GLY A 454 -18.20 30.36 32.07
C GLY A 454 -19.47 29.96 32.80
N LEU A 455 -19.61 28.67 33.07
CA LEU A 455 -20.69 28.16 33.92
C LEU A 455 -20.40 28.55 35.38
N ASP A 456 -21.44 28.89 36.13
CA ASP A 456 -21.31 29.21 37.57
C ASP A 456 -20.74 28.00 38.32
N PRO A 457 -19.56 28.10 38.95
CA PRO A 457 -18.94 27.01 39.68
C PRO A 457 -19.71 26.62 40.96
N ALA A 458 -20.56 27.51 41.48
CA ALA A 458 -21.45 27.20 42.60
C ALA A 458 -22.75 26.52 42.15
N GLY A 459 -23.06 26.57 40.85
CA GLY A 459 -24.26 25.99 40.26
C GLY A 459 -24.08 24.54 39.81
N HIS A 460 -25.19 23.81 39.77
CA HIS A 460 -25.23 22.48 39.14
C HIS A 460 -25.81 22.58 37.73
N VAL A 461 -24.95 22.37 36.73
CA VAL A 461 -25.35 22.31 35.32
C VAL A 461 -25.53 20.86 34.86
N VAL A 462 -26.51 20.63 33.97
CA VAL A 462 -26.73 19.31 33.34
C VAL A 462 -26.89 19.49 31.84
N ARG A 463 -26.13 18.73 31.06
CA ARG A 463 -26.30 18.64 29.61
C ARG A 463 -27.58 17.86 29.28
N ARG A 464 -28.51 18.49 28.54
CA ARG A 464 -29.74 17.84 28.06
C ARG A 464 -29.73 17.69 26.55
N LYS A 465 -30.08 16.49 26.05
CA LYS A 465 -30.34 16.26 24.62
C LYS A 465 -31.84 16.43 24.37
N ARG A 466 -32.21 17.42 23.54
CA ARG A 466 -33.61 17.69 23.16
C ARG A 466 -33.82 17.41 21.67
N HIS A 467 -35.05 17.08 21.29
CA HIS A 467 -35.48 16.97 19.91
C HIS A 467 -36.64 17.94 19.69
N HIS A 468 -36.59 18.68 18.58
CA HIS A 468 -37.62 19.64 18.22
C HIS A 468 -38.13 19.28 16.82
N CYS A 469 -39.40 18.92 16.70
CA CYS A 469 -40.06 18.72 15.42
C CYS A 469 -40.59 20.07 14.94
N LEU A 470 -39.98 20.63 13.89
CA LEU A 470 -40.42 21.88 13.30
C LEU A 470 -41.36 21.60 12.13
N VAL A 471 -42.50 22.29 12.13
CA VAL A 471 -43.43 22.34 10.98
C VAL A 471 -43.03 23.47 10.04
N ALA A 472 -43.53 23.43 8.80
CA ALA A 472 -43.26 24.49 7.83
C ALA A 472 -43.64 25.88 8.40
N GLY A 473 -42.70 26.83 8.36
CA GLY A 473 -42.86 28.18 8.89
C GLY A 473 -42.53 28.38 10.37
N ALA A 474 -42.27 27.31 11.13
CA ALA A 474 -41.84 27.42 12.53
C ALA A 474 -40.37 27.87 12.62
N ARG A 475 -40.04 28.58 13.71
CA ARG A 475 -38.68 29.03 14.04
C ARG A 475 -38.23 28.40 15.36
N LEU A 476 -36.94 28.09 15.48
CA LEU A 476 -36.28 27.64 16.70
C LEU A 476 -35.17 28.64 17.01
N ASP A 477 -35.34 29.40 18.08
CA ASP A 477 -34.32 30.33 18.56
C ASP A 477 -33.29 29.58 19.40
N ILE A 478 -32.01 29.87 19.14
CA ILE A 478 -30.86 29.27 19.80
C ILE A 478 -30.10 30.41 20.45
N ASP A 479 -30.19 30.52 21.77
CA ASP A 479 -29.66 31.66 22.52
C ASP A 479 -28.13 31.74 22.47
N ASP A 480 -27.46 30.59 22.50
CA ASP A 480 -26.00 30.49 22.41
C ASP A 480 -25.59 29.39 21.42
N PRO A 481 -25.29 29.75 20.16
CA PRO A 481 -24.86 28.80 19.15
C PRO A 481 -23.45 28.23 19.42
N ALA A 482 -22.63 28.85 20.28
CA ALA A 482 -21.28 28.37 20.57
C ALA A 482 -21.29 27.16 21.53
N THR A 483 -22.32 27.01 22.36
CA THR A 483 -22.42 25.93 23.35
C THR A 483 -23.42 24.83 22.98
N ILE A 484 -24.18 25.02 21.89
CA ILE A 484 -25.22 24.09 21.44
C ILE A 484 -24.74 23.27 20.24
N LYS A 485 -24.84 21.94 20.35
CA LYS A 485 -24.66 21.01 19.23
C LYS A 485 -26.01 20.79 18.53
N LEU A 486 -26.13 21.29 17.30
CA LEU A 486 -27.34 21.16 16.48
C LEU A 486 -27.12 20.18 15.32
N GLU A 487 -28.06 19.26 15.14
CA GLU A 487 -28.14 18.39 13.97
C GLU A 487 -29.55 18.48 13.37
N VAL A 488 -29.63 18.90 12.11
CA VAL A 488 -30.90 19.06 11.38
C VAL A 488 -31.15 17.83 10.51
N VAL A 489 -32.25 17.13 10.76
CA VAL A 489 -32.69 15.96 10.00
C VAL A 489 -33.90 16.35 9.15
N ASP A 490 -33.63 16.79 7.93
CA ASP A 490 -34.63 17.32 6.97
C ASP A 490 -34.84 16.41 5.74
N THR A 491 -33.96 15.43 5.52
CA THR A 491 -34.01 14.50 4.39
C THR A 491 -34.06 13.05 4.84
N VAL A 492 -34.58 12.19 3.97
CA VAL A 492 -34.60 10.73 4.20
C VAL A 492 -33.17 10.19 4.32
N ALA A 493 -32.22 10.75 3.56
CA ALA A 493 -30.79 10.40 3.66
C ALA A 493 -30.23 10.68 5.06
N LYS A 494 -30.47 11.88 5.62
CA LYS A 494 -30.02 12.22 6.98
C LYS A 494 -30.71 11.36 8.04
N ALA A 495 -32.00 11.06 7.88
CA ALA A 495 -32.73 10.19 8.81
C ALA A 495 -32.20 8.75 8.79
N HIS A 496 -31.94 8.20 7.60
CA HIS A 496 -31.35 6.88 7.41
C HIS A 496 -29.94 6.81 8.02
N GLY A 497 -29.10 7.82 7.74
CA GLY A 497 -27.76 7.94 8.31
C GLY A 497 -27.77 8.01 9.84
N LEU A 498 -28.68 8.79 10.44
CA LEU A 498 -28.84 8.86 11.89
C LEU A 498 -29.24 7.51 12.49
N LEU A 499 -30.22 6.82 11.90
CA LEU A 499 -30.66 5.51 12.38
C LEU A 499 -29.53 4.47 12.30
N LEU A 500 -28.80 4.44 11.18
CA LEU A 500 -27.63 3.58 11.01
C LEU A 500 -26.53 3.86 12.03
N ALA A 501 -26.22 5.14 12.28
CA ALA A 501 -25.21 5.53 13.25
C ALA A 501 -25.57 5.09 14.68
N ARG A 502 -26.87 4.96 15.00
CA ARG A 502 -27.31 4.51 16.33
C ARG A 502 -27.45 3.01 16.47
N SER A 503 -27.89 2.29 15.42
CA SER A 503 -28.14 0.84 15.51
C SER A 503 -26.99 -0.01 15.00
N ASN A 504 -26.17 0.51 14.08
CA ASN A 504 -25.20 -0.25 13.27
C ASN A 504 -25.79 -1.51 12.61
N ASP A 505 -27.08 -1.47 12.27
CA ASP A 505 -27.82 -2.63 11.75
C ASP A 505 -27.46 -2.92 10.27
N ALA A 506 -27.02 -4.14 9.99
CA ALA A 506 -26.67 -4.58 8.64
C ALA A 506 -27.88 -4.62 7.69
N THR A 507 -29.06 -4.97 8.19
CA THR A 507 -30.31 -4.99 7.43
C THR A 507 -30.69 -3.58 7.00
N LEU A 508 -30.66 -2.61 7.92
CA LEU A 508 -30.98 -1.21 7.62
C LEU A 508 -30.03 -0.64 6.55
N ARG A 509 -28.77 -1.09 6.52
CA ARG A 509 -27.77 -0.67 5.53
C ARG A 509 -28.18 -1.09 4.12
N GLU A 510 -28.81 -2.26 3.96
CA GLU A 510 -29.32 -2.70 2.66
C GLU A 510 -30.45 -1.80 2.12
N PHE A 511 -31.19 -1.11 3.00
CA PHE A 511 -32.26 -0.18 2.62
C PHE A 511 -31.77 1.23 2.23
N GLU A 512 -30.45 1.44 2.06
CA GLU A 512 -29.86 2.70 1.61
C GLU A 512 -30.52 3.23 0.32
N PHE A 513 -30.99 2.34 -0.56
CA PHE A 513 -31.66 2.71 -1.80
C PHE A 513 -32.90 3.60 -1.61
N LEU A 514 -33.54 3.58 -0.42
CA LEU A 514 -34.68 4.45 -0.12
C LEU A 514 -34.32 5.94 -0.08
N THR A 515 -33.07 6.26 0.22
CA THR A 515 -32.57 7.64 0.25
C THR A 515 -32.57 8.28 -1.13
N ARG A 516 -32.48 7.46 -2.19
CA ARG A 516 -32.46 7.85 -3.60
C ARG A 516 -33.69 7.38 -4.39
N TRP A 517 -34.70 6.81 -3.72
CA TRP A 517 -35.89 6.22 -4.35
C TRP A 517 -36.53 7.08 -5.46
N PRO A 518 -36.75 8.40 -5.27
CA PRO A 518 -37.39 9.24 -6.29
C PRO A 518 -36.56 9.41 -7.58
N SER A 519 -35.25 9.16 -7.52
CA SER A 519 -34.32 9.30 -8.65
C SER A 519 -34.10 7.98 -9.40
N LEU A 520 -34.63 6.86 -8.90
CA LEU A 520 -34.47 5.55 -9.52
C LEU A 520 -35.43 5.39 -10.71
N ALA A 521 -34.99 4.68 -11.74
CA ALA A 521 -35.87 4.28 -12.85
C ALA A 521 -36.95 3.30 -12.36
N VAL A 522 -38.13 3.32 -12.99
CA VAL A 522 -39.31 2.52 -12.57
C VAL A 522 -39.00 1.02 -12.52
N ASP A 523 -38.24 0.50 -13.48
CA ASP A 523 -37.85 -0.92 -13.50
C ASP A 523 -36.92 -1.29 -12.33
N GLU A 524 -36.02 -0.39 -11.96
CA GLU A 524 -35.14 -0.58 -10.81
C GLU A 524 -35.92 -0.50 -9.48
N GLN A 525 -36.87 0.44 -9.37
CA GLN A 525 -37.79 0.51 -8.23
C GLN A 525 -38.57 -0.79 -8.06
N ARG A 526 -39.11 -1.36 -9.14
CA ARG A 526 -39.82 -2.65 -9.11
C ARG A 526 -38.91 -3.80 -8.67
N ARG A 527 -37.68 -3.85 -9.18
CA ARG A 527 -36.68 -4.88 -8.80
C ARG A 527 -36.33 -4.80 -7.32
N LEU A 528 -36.04 -3.60 -6.81
CA LEU A 528 -35.70 -3.38 -5.41
C LEU A 528 -36.89 -3.68 -4.49
N TYR A 529 -38.10 -3.23 -4.87
CA TYR A 529 -39.32 -3.57 -4.16
C TYR A 529 -39.52 -5.10 -4.08
N SER A 530 -39.39 -5.81 -5.20
CA SER A 530 -39.55 -7.27 -5.21
C SER A 530 -38.56 -8.00 -4.31
N LYS A 531 -37.34 -7.47 -4.17
CA LYS A 531 -36.30 -8.05 -3.30
C LYS A 531 -36.54 -7.74 -1.81
N TYR A 532 -37.03 -6.54 -1.50
CA TYR A 532 -37.07 -5.99 -0.15
C TYR A 532 -38.49 -5.77 0.41
N ALA A 533 -39.52 -6.35 -0.23
CA ALA A 533 -40.92 -6.15 0.17
C ALA A 533 -41.18 -6.57 1.63
N CYS A 534 -41.59 -5.61 2.45
CA CYS A 534 -42.00 -5.79 3.83
C CYS A 534 -43.07 -4.75 4.23
N HIS A 535 -43.68 -4.92 5.41
CA HIS A 535 -44.74 -4.03 5.89
C HIS A 535 -44.26 -2.58 6.06
N GLU A 536 -43.03 -2.39 6.51
CA GLU A 536 -42.39 -1.11 6.73
C GLU A 536 -42.13 -0.40 5.39
N LEU A 537 -41.66 -1.13 4.38
CA LEU A 537 -41.46 -0.61 3.02
C LEU A 537 -42.80 -0.19 2.40
N HIS A 538 -43.87 -0.96 2.63
CA HIS A 538 -45.21 -0.60 2.15
C HIS A 538 -45.67 0.72 2.78
N LEU A 539 -45.51 0.88 4.09
CA LEU A 539 -45.87 2.11 4.79
C LEU A 539 -45.05 3.31 4.32
N PHE A 540 -43.74 3.12 4.12
CA PHE A 540 -42.86 4.17 3.61
C PHE A 540 -43.31 4.64 2.21
N LEU A 541 -43.54 3.71 1.29
CA LEU A 541 -43.96 4.03 -0.08
C LEU A 541 -45.37 4.62 -0.12
N ALA A 542 -46.30 4.19 0.75
CA ALA A 542 -47.61 4.83 0.86
C ALA A 542 -47.53 6.34 1.17
N ARG A 543 -46.50 6.78 1.89
CA ARG A 543 -46.30 8.18 2.30
C ARG A 543 -45.38 8.96 1.37
N LYS A 544 -44.34 8.31 0.83
CA LYS A 544 -43.27 8.96 0.06
C LYS A 544 -43.41 8.78 -1.46
N ASP A 545 -44.13 7.77 -1.91
CA ASP A 545 -44.46 7.52 -3.32
C ASP A 545 -45.88 6.92 -3.47
N PRO A 546 -46.93 7.74 -3.26
CA PRO A 546 -48.30 7.27 -3.30
C PRO A 546 -48.69 6.68 -4.67
N ALA A 547 -48.05 7.13 -5.75
CA ALA A 547 -48.31 6.65 -7.10
C ALA A 547 -47.83 5.20 -7.28
N PHE A 548 -46.59 4.90 -6.87
CA PHE A 548 -46.07 3.53 -6.88
C PHE A 548 -46.88 2.63 -5.95
N PHE A 549 -47.24 3.11 -4.76
CA PHE A 549 -48.07 2.34 -3.82
C PHE A 549 -49.43 1.98 -4.42
N ALA A 550 -50.13 2.93 -5.04
CA ALA A 550 -51.43 2.69 -5.65
C ALA A 550 -51.36 1.75 -6.85
N ALA A 551 -50.31 1.85 -7.67
CA ALA A 551 -50.15 1.06 -8.89
C ALA A 551 -49.66 -0.38 -8.64
N VAL A 552 -48.76 -0.58 -7.66
CA VAL A 552 -48.06 -1.85 -7.45
C VAL A 552 -48.46 -2.54 -6.15
N ILE A 553 -48.45 -1.80 -5.04
CA ILE A 553 -48.56 -2.38 -3.68
C ILE A 553 -50.03 -2.63 -3.32
N ARG A 554 -50.93 -1.69 -3.63
CA ARG A 554 -52.36 -1.80 -3.32
C ARG A 554 -53.02 -3.02 -4.00
N PRO A 555 -52.83 -3.28 -5.31
CA PRO A 555 -53.37 -4.50 -5.93
C PRO A 555 -52.76 -5.76 -5.35
N TYR A 556 -51.45 -5.74 -5.04
CA TYR A 556 -50.75 -6.87 -4.43
C TYR A 556 -51.32 -7.23 -3.03
N LEU A 557 -51.57 -6.22 -2.19
CA LEU A 557 -52.19 -6.43 -0.88
C LEU A 557 -53.64 -6.88 -0.98
N ALA A 558 -54.39 -6.37 -1.96
CA ALA A 558 -55.78 -6.78 -2.20
C ALA A 558 -55.91 -8.25 -2.64
N ASN A 559 -54.89 -8.81 -3.29
CA ASN A 559 -54.85 -10.24 -3.65
C ASN A 559 -54.41 -11.15 -2.49
N LYS A 560 -53.92 -10.57 -1.38
CA LYS A 560 -53.42 -11.30 -0.20
C LYS A 560 -54.47 -11.38 0.93
N LEU A 561 -55.45 -10.49 0.90
CA LEU A 561 -56.69 -10.53 1.69
C LEU A 561 -57.73 -11.38 0.95
#